data_AF-A0A2S1SGI0-F1
#
_entry.id   AF-A0A2S1SGI0-F1
#
_cell.length_a   1.000
_cell.length_b   1.000
_cell.length_c   1.000
_cell.angle_alpha   90.00
_cell.angle_beta   90.00
_cell.angle_gamma   90.00
#
_symmetry.space_group_name_H-M   'P 1'
#
loop_
_entity.id
_entity.type
_entity.pdbx_description
1 polymer ?
#
loop_
_entity_poly.entity_id
_entity_poly.type
_entity_poly.pdbx_seq_one_letter_code
_entity_poly.pdbx_strand_id
1 'polypeptide(L)'
;MNLNKYDELEKLLIEDENINTYYRKNTLNVVRYLKNFNRDKVKSQSYINENINRITDSIRKSPKDSLLYGDYFAMRMFLNGKAKTLVEIDSMQAVNKKYSEIFYESILKDAVKEYPDDYLPVK
;
A
#
# COMPACT_ATOMS: atom_id res chain seq x y z
N MET A 1 -16.21 -3.45 16.83
CA MET A 1 -15.00 -3.93 16.13
C MET A 1 -15.42 -5.03 15.17
N ASN A 2 -15.19 -4.87 13.87
CA ASN A 2 -15.83 -5.60 12.76
C ASN A 2 -15.04 -6.86 12.32
N LEU A 3 -14.52 -7.65 13.28
CA LEU A 3 -13.60 -8.77 13.01
C LEU A 3 -14.15 -9.77 11.97
N ASN A 4 -15.46 -10.03 12.01
CA ASN A 4 -16.12 -10.95 11.09
C ASN A 4 -16.05 -10.50 9.62
N LYS A 5 -15.97 -9.19 9.34
CA LYS A 5 -15.94 -8.68 7.96
C LYS A 5 -14.61 -8.94 7.26
N TYR A 6 -13.50 -8.88 7.99
CA TYR A 6 -12.18 -9.18 7.42
C TYR A 6 -11.98 -10.69 7.22
N ASP A 7 -12.59 -11.52 8.06
CA ASP A 7 -12.59 -12.98 7.89
C ASP A 7 -13.32 -13.41 6.62
N GLU A 8 -14.51 -12.85 6.38
CA GLU A 8 -15.28 -13.12 5.16
C GLU A 8 -14.56 -12.61 3.90
N LEU A 9 -14.03 -11.39 3.95
CA LEU A 9 -13.29 -10.82 2.82
C LEU A 9 -11.99 -11.59 2.54
N GLU A 10 -11.26 -12.04 3.56
CA GLU A 10 -10.09 -12.90 3.38
C GLU A 10 -10.46 -14.20 2.67
N LYS A 11 -11.57 -14.84 3.08
CA LYS A 11 -12.06 -16.07 2.44
C LYS A 11 -12.38 -15.84 0.95
N LEU A 12 -13.14 -14.80 0.64
CA LEU A 12 -13.49 -14.45 -0.75
C LEU A 12 -12.24 -14.21 -1.61
N LEU A 13 -11.25 -13.50 -1.08
CA LEU A 13 -9.99 -13.23 -1.79
C LEU A 13 -9.10 -14.46 -1.99
N ILE A 14 -9.24 -15.49 -1.15
CA ILE A 14 -8.54 -16.77 -1.31
C ILE A 14 -9.22 -17.63 -2.38
N GLU A 15 -10.55 -17.65 -2.39
CA GLU A 15 -11.35 -18.51 -3.26
C GLU A 15 -11.53 -17.96 -4.68
N ASP A 16 -11.45 -16.63 -4.87
CA ASP A 16 -11.68 -16.01 -6.17
C ASP A 16 -10.44 -16.07 -7.07
N GLU A 17 -10.49 -16.90 -8.11
CA GLU A 17 -9.43 -17.03 -9.14
C GLU A 17 -9.56 -16.04 -10.31
N ASN A 18 -10.67 -15.30 -10.40
CA ASN A 18 -10.94 -14.37 -11.51
C ASN A 18 -10.28 -13.01 -11.30
N ILE A 19 -9.99 -12.64 -10.06
CA ILE A 19 -9.27 -11.40 -9.76
C ILE A 19 -7.81 -11.57 -10.18
N ASN A 20 -7.30 -10.58 -10.91
CA ASN A 20 -5.89 -10.51 -11.27
C ASN A 20 -4.98 -10.78 -10.05
N THR A 21 -4.07 -11.75 -10.20
CA THR A 21 -3.22 -12.24 -9.11
C THR A 21 -2.45 -11.14 -8.38
N TYR A 22 -1.99 -10.10 -9.08
CA TYR A 22 -1.27 -9.00 -8.46
C TYR A 22 -2.17 -8.25 -7.48
N TYR A 23 -3.32 -7.77 -7.95
CA TYR A 23 -4.28 -7.03 -7.14
C TYR A 23 -4.86 -7.89 -6.02
N ARG A 24 -5.23 -9.14 -6.31
CA ARG A 24 -5.77 -10.08 -5.32
C ARG A 24 -4.82 -10.25 -4.14
N LYS A 25 -3.54 -10.54 -4.39
CA LYS A 25 -2.55 -10.73 -3.34
C LYS A 25 -2.28 -9.44 -2.56
N ASN A 26 -2.25 -8.29 -3.24
CA ASN A 26 -2.05 -7.02 -2.57
C ASN A 26 -3.20 -6.72 -1.59
N THR A 27 -4.44 -6.85 -2.05
CA THR A 27 -5.64 -6.66 -1.22
C THR A 27 -5.68 -7.69 -0.08
N LEU A 28 -5.39 -8.96 -0.34
CA LEU A 28 -5.36 -10.01 0.68
C LEU A 28 -4.41 -9.67 1.83
N ASN A 29 -3.22 -9.16 1.52
CA ASN A 29 -2.25 -8.76 2.53
C ASN A 29 -2.68 -7.52 3.32
N VAL A 30 -3.39 -6.57 2.70
CA VAL A 30 -4.03 -5.45 3.42
C VAL A 30 -5.14 -5.95 4.36
N VAL A 31 -5.97 -6.88 3.92
CA VAL A 31 -7.04 -7.47 4.77
C VAL A 31 -6.43 -8.20 5.96
N ARG A 32 -5.39 -9.00 5.72
CA ARG A 32 -4.65 -9.70 6.79
C ARG A 32 -3.97 -8.73 7.75
N TYR A 33 -3.43 -7.62 7.24
CA TYR A 33 -2.90 -6.54 8.07
C TYR A 33 -3.98 -5.99 9.01
N LEU A 34 -5.10 -5.53 8.46
CA LEU A 34 -6.20 -4.92 9.23
C LEU A 34 -6.80 -5.90 10.26
N LYS A 35 -6.94 -7.18 9.87
CA LYS A 35 -7.42 -8.25 10.75
C LYS A 35 -6.52 -8.48 11.96
N ASN A 36 -5.20 -8.38 11.79
CA ASN A 36 -4.22 -8.70 12.82
C ASN A 36 -3.65 -7.46 13.53
N PHE A 37 -3.90 -6.24 13.05
CA PHE A 37 -3.23 -5.01 13.52
C PHE A 37 -3.28 -4.82 15.04
N ASN A 38 -4.45 -4.99 15.64
CA ASN A 38 -4.66 -4.84 17.10
C ASN A 38 -4.29 -6.09 17.91
N ARG A 39 -3.94 -7.20 17.26
CA ARG A 39 -3.65 -8.50 17.90
C ARG A 39 -2.17 -8.82 17.91
N ASP A 40 -1.52 -8.61 16.77
CA ASP A 40 -0.11 -8.88 16.54
C ASP A 40 0.42 -7.86 15.54
N LYS A 41 1.06 -6.82 16.07
CA LYS A 41 1.60 -5.72 15.26
C LYS A 41 2.72 -6.20 14.33
N VAL A 42 3.57 -7.12 14.78
CA VAL A 42 4.72 -7.60 13.98
C VAL A 42 4.21 -8.44 12.82
N LYS A 43 3.32 -9.39 13.10
CA LYS A 43 2.72 -10.23 12.06
C LYS A 43 1.84 -9.44 11.11
N SER A 44 1.08 -8.46 11.60
CA SER A 44 0.29 -7.61 10.70
C SER A 44 1.23 -6.86 9.75
N GLN A 45 2.24 -6.17 10.27
CA GLN A 45 3.20 -5.41 9.45
C GLN A 45 3.94 -6.27 8.42
N SER A 46 4.19 -7.55 8.71
CA SER A 46 4.85 -8.45 7.74
C SER A 46 4.05 -8.62 6.44
N TYR A 47 2.71 -8.61 6.50
CA TYR A 47 1.88 -8.68 5.29
C TYR A 47 2.04 -7.45 4.39
N ILE A 48 2.11 -6.26 4.97
CA ILE A 48 2.34 -5.04 4.19
C ILE A 48 3.77 -5.02 3.63
N ASN A 49 4.76 -5.46 4.40
CA ASN A 49 6.13 -5.59 3.93
C ASN A 49 6.26 -6.59 2.77
N GLU A 50 5.49 -7.68 2.76
CA GLU A 50 5.44 -8.62 1.64
C GLU A 50 4.97 -7.94 0.34
N ASN A 51 3.92 -7.10 0.42
CA ASN A 51 3.48 -6.30 -0.72
C ASN A 51 4.57 -5.33 -1.17
N ILE A 52 5.18 -4.58 -0.24
CA ILE A 52 6.26 -3.63 -0.56
C ILE A 52 7.39 -4.33 -1.31
N ASN A 53 7.82 -5.51 -0.87
CA ASN A 53 8.88 -6.28 -1.54
C ASN A 53 8.47 -6.66 -2.97
N ARG A 54 7.26 -7.19 -3.16
CA ARG A 54 6.75 -7.56 -4.50
C ARG A 54 6.62 -6.35 -5.42
N ILE A 55 6.13 -5.22 -4.91
CA ILE A 55 6.00 -3.97 -5.68
C ILE A 55 7.38 -3.46 -6.07
N THR A 56 8.32 -3.44 -5.12
CA THR A 56 9.71 -3.00 -5.35
C THR A 56 10.39 -3.85 -6.41
N ASP A 57 10.21 -5.17 -6.36
CA ASP A 57 10.74 -6.07 -7.39
C ASP A 57 10.09 -5.83 -8.76
N SER A 58 8.80 -5.47 -8.78
CA SER A 58 8.10 -5.10 -10.02
C SER A 58 8.61 -3.79 -10.61
N ILE A 59 8.84 -2.77 -9.77
CA ILE A 59 9.44 -1.48 -10.18
C ILE A 59 10.83 -1.71 -10.77
N ARG A 60 11.64 -2.57 -10.15
CA ARG A 60 13.00 -2.91 -10.64
C ARG A 60 12.95 -3.59 -12.01
N LYS A 61 11.99 -4.49 -12.24
CA LYS A 61 11.81 -5.21 -13.51
C LYS A 61 11.18 -4.34 -14.61
N SER A 62 10.30 -3.42 -14.23
CA SER A 62 9.54 -2.57 -15.14
C SER A 62 9.70 -1.08 -14.79
N PRO A 63 10.91 -0.51 -14.89
CA PRO A 63 11.18 0.84 -14.39
C PRO A 63 10.48 1.96 -15.17
N LYS A 64 9.79 1.65 -16.27
CA LYS A 64 8.96 2.59 -17.04
C LYS A 64 7.53 2.68 -16.52
N ASP A 65 7.08 1.71 -15.72
CA ASP A 65 5.76 1.74 -15.11
C ASP A 65 5.80 2.53 -13.80
N SER A 66 5.64 3.85 -13.91
CA SER A 66 5.69 4.75 -12.78
C SER A 66 4.47 4.63 -11.86
N LEU A 67 3.36 4.02 -12.31
CA LEU A 67 2.14 3.88 -11.52
C LEU A 67 2.32 2.92 -10.34
N LEU A 68 3.30 2.00 -10.41
CA LEU A 68 3.65 1.11 -9.31
C LEU A 68 4.12 1.84 -8.04
N TYR A 69 4.58 3.10 -8.16
CA TYR A 69 4.87 3.92 -6.99
C TYR A 69 3.60 4.32 -6.22
N GLY A 70 2.45 4.42 -6.89
CA GLY A 70 1.16 4.61 -6.22
C GLY A 70 0.85 3.44 -5.27
N ASP A 71 0.98 2.21 -5.77
CA ASP A 71 0.82 1.00 -4.95
C ASP A 71 1.85 0.95 -3.81
N TYR A 72 3.11 1.32 -4.08
CA TYR A 72 4.16 1.38 -3.07
C TYR A 72 3.79 2.35 -1.94
N PHE A 73 3.46 3.60 -2.27
CA PHE A 73 3.15 4.62 -1.26
C PHE A 73 1.82 4.36 -0.56
N ALA A 74 0.86 3.70 -1.22
CA ALA A 74 -0.33 3.18 -0.53
C ALA A 74 0.05 2.20 0.59
N MET A 75 0.97 1.27 0.33
CA MET A 75 1.46 0.36 1.38
C MET A 75 2.24 1.11 2.48
N ARG A 76 3.01 2.15 2.13
CA ARG A 76 3.72 2.98 3.11
C ARG A 76 2.76 3.72 4.03
N MET A 77 1.61 4.18 3.54
CA MET A 77 0.57 4.79 4.39
C MET A 77 0.09 3.83 5.47
N PHE A 78 -0.15 2.56 5.14
CA PHE A 78 -0.58 1.57 6.13
C PHE A 78 0.47 1.34 7.23
N LEU A 79 1.77 1.40 6.91
CA LEU A 79 2.84 1.19 7.90
C LEU A 79 3.15 2.43 8.74
N ASN A 80 3.20 3.60 8.10
CA ASN A 80 3.84 4.79 8.65
C ASN A 80 2.90 5.99 8.78
N GLY A 81 1.67 5.90 8.28
CA GLY A 81 0.73 7.02 8.21
C GLY A 81 1.03 7.99 7.07
N LYS A 82 0.11 8.93 6.83
CA LYS A 82 0.16 9.88 5.71
C LYS A 82 1.35 10.82 5.80
N ALA A 83 1.58 11.43 6.98
CA ALA A 83 2.63 12.43 7.15
C ALA A 83 4.02 11.90 6.79
N LYS A 84 4.38 10.70 7.28
CA LYS A 84 5.67 10.08 6.94
C LYS A 84 5.74 9.67 5.48
N THR A 85 4.64 9.20 4.92
CA THR A 85 4.58 8.83 3.50
C THR A 85 4.82 10.05 2.59
N LEU A 86 4.26 11.22 2.94
CA LEU A 86 4.53 12.46 2.21
C LEU A 86 6.01 12.84 2.23
N VAL A 87 6.66 12.74 3.40
CA VAL A 87 8.12 12.99 3.53
C VAL A 87 8.94 12.01 2.69
N GLU A 88 8.51 10.75 2.58
CA GLU A 88 9.17 9.78 1.70
C GLU A 88 9.02 10.14 0.21
N ILE A 89 7.85 10.65 -0.20
CA ILE A 89 7.64 11.15 -1.57
C ILE A 89 8.52 12.38 -1.84
N ASP A 90 8.59 13.34 -0.90
CA ASP A 90 9.49 14.51 -0.99
C ASP A 90 10.95 14.08 -1.16
N SER A 91 11.38 13.10 -0.36
CA SER A 91 12.74 12.55 -0.42
C SER A 91 13.02 11.91 -1.77
N MET A 92 12.05 11.17 -2.33
CA MET A 92 12.15 10.59 -3.66
C MET A 92 12.22 11.68 -4.74
N GLN A 93 11.37 12.72 -4.69
CA GLN A 93 11.38 13.83 -5.64
C GLN A 93 12.69 14.63 -5.61
N ALA A 94 13.30 14.75 -4.44
CA ALA A 94 14.59 15.42 -4.28
C ALA A 94 15.71 14.71 -5.04
N VAL A 95 15.75 13.38 -5.03
CA VAL A 95 16.83 12.57 -5.64
C VAL A 95 16.50 12.05 -7.03
N ASN A 96 15.24 11.75 -7.32
CA ASN A 96 14.80 11.15 -8.57
C ASN A 96 14.15 12.20 -9.48
N LYS A 97 14.94 12.76 -10.40
CA LYS A 97 14.48 13.75 -11.38
C LYS A 97 13.90 13.15 -12.66
N LYS A 98 13.65 11.84 -12.69
CA LYS A 98 13.11 11.14 -13.87
C LYS A 98 11.66 11.49 -14.18
N TYR A 99 10.86 11.73 -13.15
CA TYR A 99 9.42 11.98 -13.29
C TYR A 99 9.11 13.47 -13.18
N SER A 100 8.01 13.89 -13.81
CA SER A 100 7.55 15.28 -13.76
C SER A 100 7.10 15.68 -12.36
N GLU A 101 7.09 16.98 -12.09
CA GLU A 101 6.54 17.53 -10.85
C GLU A 101 5.07 17.11 -10.64
N ILE A 102 4.26 17.11 -11.70
CA ILE A 102 2.86 16.68 -11.67
C ILE A 102 2.73 15.25 -11.16
N PHE A 103 3.65 14.35 -11.51
CA PHE A 103 3.62 12.98 -10.99
C PHE A 103 3.82 12.95 -9.46
N TYR A 104 4.72 13.76 -8.93
CA TYR A 104 4.93 13.82 -7.49
C TYR A 104 3.80 14.54 -6.75
N GLU A 105 3.42 15.73 -7.19
CA GLU A 105 2.42 16.56 -6.52
C GLU A 105 1.01 16.03 -6.72
N SER A 106 0.57 15.90 -7.97
CA SER A 106 -0.84 15.65 -8.30
C SER A 106 -1.21 14.17 -8.36
N ILE A 107 -0.23 13.27 -8.54
CA ILE A 107 -0.50 11.83 -8.58
C ILE A 107 -0.17 11.19 -7.24
N LEU A 108 1.05 11.34 -6.73
CA LEU A 108 1.46 10.65 -5.51
C LEU A 108 1.00 11.37 -4.23
N LYS A 109 1.36 12.64 -4.06
CA LYS A 109 1.06 13.37 -2.82
C LYS A 109 -0.44 13.60 -2.65
N ASP A 110 -1.15 14.00 -3.70
CA ASP A 110 -2.60 14.23 -3.60
C ASP A 110 -3.36 12.94 -3.27
N ALA A 111 -3.01 11.81 -3.89
CA ALA A 111 -3.58 10.51 -3.51
C ALA A 111 -3.35 10.17 -2.03
N VAL A 112 -2.19 10.52 -1.47
CA VAL A 112 -1.92 10.34 -0.03
C VAL A 112 -2.77 11.30 0.80
N LYS A 113 -2.83 12.60 0.46
CA LYS A 113 -3.58 13.62 1.20
C LYS A 113 -5.09 13.33 1.23
N GLU A 114 -5.64 12.89 0.12
CA GLU A 114 -7.07 12.61 -0.05
C GLU A 114 -7.51 11.26 0.55
N TYR A 115 -6.55 10.38 0.86
CA TYR A 115 -6.89 9.08 1.45
C TYR A 115 -7.60 9.27 2.81
N PRO A 116 -8.78 8.67 3.04
CA PRO A 116 -9.52 8.89 4.28
C PRO A 116 -8.81 8.30 5.50
N ASP A 117 -8.63 9.12 6.54
CA ASP A 117 -7.90 8.74 7.75
C ASP A 117 -8.58 7.59 8.52
N ASP A 118 -9.90 7.45 8.39
CA ASP A 118 -10.69 6.38 9.04
C ASP A 118 -10.33 4.98 8.55
N TYR A 119 -9.71 4.88 7.36
CA TYR A 119 -9.25 3.61 6.80
C TYR A 119 -7.79 3.28 7.15
N LEU A 120 -7.07 4.20 7.79
CA LEU A 120 -5.70 3.97 8.23
C LEU A 120 -5.65 3.58 9.72
N PRO A 121 -5.05 2.44 10.05
CA PRO A 121 -4.90 2.02 11.44
C PRO A 121 -3.76 2.77 12.16
N VAL A 122 -2.87 3.43 11.41
CA VAL A 122 -1.81 4.31 11.92
C VAL A 122 -2.18 5.74 11.55
N LYS A 123 -2.44 6.57 12.57
CA LYS A 123 -2.75 7.99 12.44
C LYS A 123 -1.47 8.82 12.59
#